data_AF-A0A0K8U277-F1
#
_entry.id   AF-A0A0K8U277-F1
#
_cell.length_a   1.000
_cell.length_b   1.000
_cell.length_c   1.000
_cell.angle_alpha   90.00
_cell.angle_beta   90.00
_cell.angle_gamma   90.00
#
_symmetry.space_group_name_H-M   'P 1'
#
loop_
_entity.id
_entity.type
_entity.pdbx_description
1 polymer ?
#
loop_
_entity_poly.entity_id
_entity_poly.type
_entity_poly.pdbx_seq_one_letter_code
_entity_poly.pdbx_strand_id
1 'polypeptide(L)'
;MSEDILHRVGVHSENPHLDMNEEMHNQALILIEDMCYLMCGSLLARLGMTSPNRGVNDAFERELQREREYDTNELSQLVRTNVPLLNPQQREVYDTRLVELERHSSYH
;
A
#
# COMPACT_ATOMS: atom_id res chain seq x y z
N MET A 1 -17.51 14.05 3.20
CA MET A 1 -16.06 14.13 3.47
C MET A 1 -15.52 15.55 3.27
N SER A 2 -15.56 16.13 2.07
CA SER A 2 -15.10 17.51 1.86
C SER A 2 -15.94 18.55 2.60
N GLU A 3 -17.26 18.35 2.68
CA GLU A 3 -18.17 19.20 3.46
C GLU A 3 -17.93 19.08 4.97
N ASP A 4 -17.62 17.88 5.47
CA ASP A 4 -17.25 17.66 6.88
C ASP A 4 -15.93 18.37 7.23
N ILE A 5 -14.96 18.32 6.30
CA ILE A 5 -13.69 19.06 6.42
C ILE A 5 -13.97 20.57 6.39
N LEU A 6 -14.86 21.04 5.50
CA LEU A 6 -15.31 22.44 5.42
C LEU A 6 -15.91 22.93 6.72
N HIS A 7 -16.88 22.18 7.24
CA HIS A 7 -17.51 22.48 8.51
C HIS A 7 -16.48 22.51 9.65
N ARG A 8 -15.59 21.50 9.71
CA ARG A 8 -14.54 21.44 10.75
C ARG A 8 -13.62 22.66 10.68
N VAL A 9 -13.08 22.99 9.51
CA VAL A 9 -12.15 24.12 9.37
C VAL A 9 -12.86 25.47 9.57
N GLY A 10 -14.10 25.61 9.10
CA GLY A 10 -14.91 26.81 9.33
C GLY A 10 -15.12 27.09 10.82
N VAL A 11 -15.43 26.06 11.61
CA VAL A 11 -15.54 26.18 13.08
C VAL A 11 -14.20 26.53 13.72
N HIS A 12 -13.09 25.90 13.30
CA HIS A 12 -11.77 26.16 13.90
C HIS A 12 -11.17 27.53 13.53
N SER A 13 -11.51 28.05 12.35
CA SER A 13 -11.01 29.34 11.86
C SER A 13 -11.89 30.53 12.24
N GLU A 14 -13.00 30.28 12.96
CA GLU A 14 -14.04 31.28 13.26
C GLU A 14 -14.54 32.02 12.01
N ASN A 15 -14.43 31.38 10.84
CA ASN A 15 -14.81 31.98 9.56
C ASN A 15 -16.05 31.28 8.99
N PRO A 16 -17.25 31.83 9.22
CA PRO A 16 -18.50 31.27 8.70
C PRO A 16 -18.68 31.44 7.18
N HIS A 17 -17.82 32.21 6.52
CA HIS A 17 -17.81 32.41 5.06
C HIS A 17 -16.63 31.71 4.38
N LEU A 18 -16.05 30.69 5.02
CA LEU A 18 -15.02 29.88 4.41
C LEU A 18 -15.61 29.09 3.24
N ASP A 19 -15.09 29.32 2.03
CA ASP A 19 -15.44 28.56 0.84
C ASP A 19 -14.54 27.33 0.67
N MET A 20 -15.03 26.35 -0.10
CA MET A 20 -14.27 25.14 -0.42
C MET A 20 -13.02 25.50 -1.24
N ASN A 21 -11.86 25.01 -0.81
CA ASN A 21 -10.60 25.19 -1.51
C ASN A 21 -10.02 23.84 -1.99
N GLU A 22 -8.96 23.91 -2.80
CA GLU A 22 -8.30 22.73 -3.37
C GLU A 22 -7.62 21.86 -2.30
N GLU A 23 -7.15 22.45 -1.21
CA GLU A 23 -6.51 21.71 -0.10
C GLU A 23 -7.51 20.82 0.63
N MET A 24 -8.72 21.30 0.87
CA MET A 24 -9.81 20.54 1.50
C MET A 24 -10.33 19.45 0.58
N HIS A 25 -10.38 19.72 -0.72
CA HIS A 25 -10.68 18.71 -1.72
C HIS A 25 -9.61 17.60 -1.74
N ASN A 26 -8.34 17.99 -1.72
CA ASN A 26 -7.23 17.06 -1.67
C ASN A 26 -7.24 16.21 -0.39
N GLN A 27 -7.50 16.82 0.77
CA GLN A 27 -7.68 16.09 2.03
C GLN A 27 -8.82 15.07 1.98
N ALA A 28 -9.92 15.39 1.30
CA ALA A 28 -10.99 14.42 1.10
C ALA A 28 -10.54 13.26 0.20
N LEU A 29 -9.83 13.54 -0.91
CA LEU A 29 -9.27 12.49 -1.78
C LEU A 29 -8.29 11.58 -1.02
N ILE A 30 -7.48 12.14 -0.12
CA ILE A 30 -6.60 11.38 0.77
C ILE A 30 -7.43 10.40 1.61
N LEU A 31 -8.43 10.88 2.34
CA LEU A 31 -9.23 10.01 3.19
C LEU A 31 -9.99 8.93 2.40
N ILE A 32 -10.52 9.28 1.23
CA ILE A 32 -11.18 8.30 0.34
C ILE A 32 -10.17 7.24 -0.11
N GLU A 33 -8.97 7.65 -0.51
CA GLU A 33 -7.92 6.72 -0.92
C GLU A 33 -7.49 5.79 0.20
N ASP A 34 -7.36 6.27 1.43
CA ASP A 34 -7.01 5.44 2.58
C ASP A 34 -8.11 4.40 2.87
N MET A 35 -9.38 4.77 2.73
CA MET A 35 -10.49 3.81 2.82
C MET A 35 -10.45 2.78 1.69
N CYS A 36 -10.22 3.20 0.44
CA CYS A 36 -10.06 2.28 -0.69
C CYS A 36 -8.89 1.33 -0.47
N TYR A 37 -7.77 1.82 0.06
CA TYR A 37 -6.62 0.99 0.39
C TYR A 37 -6.98 -0.06 1.46
N LEU A 38 -7.66 0.35 2.54
CA LEU A 38 -8.09 -0.56 3.59
C LEU A 38 -9.09 -1.63 3.09
N MET A 39 -9.97 -1.28 2.16
CA MET A 39 -11.01 -2.19 1.69
C MET A 39 -10.56 -3.13 0.57
N CYS A 40 -9.79 -2.64 -0.40
CA CYS A 40 -9.43 -3.40 -1.61
C CYS A 40 -7.94 -3.32 -1.97
N GLY A 41 -7.09 -2.79 -1.07
CA GLY A 41 -5.65 -2.69 -1.28
C GLY A 41 -5.26 -1.79 -2.46
N SER A 42 -6.18 -0.99 -2.98
CA SER A 42 -5.98 -0.24 -4.23
C SER A 42 -6.02 1.26 -4.01
N LEU A 43 -5.05 1.97 -4.60
CA LEU A 43 -5.01 3.42 -4.63
C LEU A 43 -6.02 3.95 -5.65
N LEU A 44 -6.45 5.21 -5.52
CA LEU A 44 -7.42 5.82 -6.42
C LEU A 44 -6.90 5.84 -7.87
N ALA A 45 -5.61 6.09 -8.05
CA ALA A 45 -4.97 6.05 -9.36
C ALA A 45 -5.14 4.69 -10.08
N ARG A 46 -5.08 3.57 -9.34
CA ARG A 46 -5.27 2.23 -9.91
C ARG A 46 -6.73 1.92 -10.22
N LEU A 47 -7.65 2.64 -9.60
CA LEU A 47 -9.10 2.54 -9.83
C LEU A 47 -9.57 3.49 -10.94
N GLY A 48 -8.66 4.18 -11.64
CA GLY A 48 -9.00 5.16 -12.68
C GLY A 48 -9.56 6.48 -12.14
N MET A 49 -9.35 6.76 -10.85
CA MET A 49 -9.78 7.98 -10.19
C MET A 49 -8.63 8.98 -10.03
N THR A 50 -8.96 10.24 -9.79
CA THR A 50 -7.98 11.29 -9.52
C THR A 50 -7.16 10.92 -8.29
N SER A 51 -5.84 10.87 -8.45
CA SER A 51 -4.92 10.61 -7.34
C SER A 51 -4.85 11.84 -6.43
N PRO A 52 -4.89 11.67 -5.10
CA PRO A 52 -4.60 12.76 -4.18
C PRO A 52 -3.15 13.20 -4.33
N ASN A 53 -2.90 14.49 -4.12
CA ASN A 53 -1.58 15.08 -4.02
C ASN A 53 -1.08 14.96 -2.58
N ARG A 54 -0.26 13.95 -2.29
CA ARG A 54 0.29 13.70 -0.95
C ARG A 54 1.71 14.21 -0.73
N GLY A 55 2.26 14.94 -1.70
CA GLY A 55 3.70 15.12 -1.79
C GLY A 55 4.39 13.84 -2.28
N VAL A 56 5.54 13.99 -2.93
CA VAL A 56 6.20 12.89 -3.66
C VAL A 56 6.68 11.77 -2.72
N ASN A 57 7.05 12.09 -1.48
CA ASN A 57 7.59 11.12 -0.53
C ASN A 57 6.51 10.19 0.05
N ASP A 58 5.30 10.68 0.33
CA ASP A 58 4.24 9.88 0.95
C ASP A 58 3.67 8.80 0.00
N ALA A 59 3.63 9.09 -1.30
CA ALA A 59 3.24 8.11 -2.30
C ALA A 59 4.27 6.98 -2.45
N PHE A 60 5.56 7.32 -2.40
CA PHE A 60 6.66 6.34 -2.49
C PHE A 60 6.73 5.45 -1.24
N GLU A 61 6.61 6.04 -0.05
CA GLU A 61 6.63 5.30 1.22
C GLU A 61 5.48 4.29 1.32
N ARG A 62 4.28 4.64 0.85
CA ARG A 62 3.14 3.70 0.84
C ARG A 62 3.29 2.56 -0.16
N GLU A 63 3.83 2.81 -1.35
CA GLU A 63 4.08 1.71 -2.29
C GLU A 63 5.19 0.78 -1.77
N LEU A 64 6.24 1.34 -1.16
CA LEU A 64 7.28 0.56 -0.49
C LEU A 64 6.71 -0.27 0.67
N GLN A 65 5.78 0.30 1.45
CA GLN A 65 5.11 -0.42 2.52
C GLN A 65 4.25 -1.56 1.96
N ARG A 66 3.47 -1.33 0.90
CA ARG A 66 2.70 -2.37 0.20
C ARG A 66 3.59 -3.51 -0.30
N GLU A 67 4.73 -3.20 -0.91
CA GLU A 67 5.71 -4.22 -1.34
C GLU A 67 6.32 -5.01 -0.18
N ARG A 68 6.17 -4.55 1.07
CA ARG A 68 6.69 -5.23 2.26
C ARG A 68 5.61 -5.86 3.12
N GLU A 69 4.34 -5.54 2.87
CA GLU A 69 3.15 -6.05 3.55
C GLU A 69 2.75 -7.45 3.07
N TYR A 70 3.70 -8.38 2.94
CA TYR A 70 3.40 -9.79 2.70
C TYR A 70 3.17 -10.53 4.04
N ASP A 71 2.17 -11.41 4.08
CA ASP A 71 2.00 -12.32 5.23
C ASP A 71 3.09 -13.40 5.19
N THR A 72 4.17 -13.14 5.93
CA THR A 72 5.30 -14.07 6.02
C THR A 72 4.92 -15.40 6.65
N ASN A 73 3.87 -15.45 7.49
CA ASN A 73 3.41 -16.68 8.10
C ASN A 73 2.67 -17.55 7.08
N GLU A 74 1.77 -16.95 6.30
CA GLU A 74 1.07 -17.64 5.21
C GLU A 74 2.07 -18.16 4.17
N LEU A 75 3.02 -17.31 3.73
CA LEU A 75 4.05 -17.71 2.78
C LEU A 75 4.93 -18.85 3.32
N SER A 76 5.33 -18.77 4.59
CA SER A 76 6.10 -19.84 5.24
C SER A 76 5.32 -21.16 5.32
N GLN A 77 4.02 -21.09 5.65
CA GLN A 77 3.15 -22.27 5.65
C GLN A 77 2.98 -22.87 4.26
N LEU A 78 2.86 -22.03 3.23
CA LEU A 78 2.75 -22.46 1.83
C LEU A 78 4.02 -23.21 1.39
N VAL A 79 5.21 -22.69 1.72
CA VAL A 79 6.48 -23.37 1.47
C VAL A 79 6.56 -24.70 2.20
N ARG A 80 6.25 -24.72 3.51
CA ARG A 80 6.30 -25.94 4.33
C ARG A 80 5.37 -27.04 3.83
N THR A 81 4.22 -26.66 3.27
CA THR A 81 3.23 -27.61 2.75
C THR A 81 3.61 -28.13 1.36
N ASN A 82 4.15 -27.27 0.48
CA ASN A 82 4.39 -27.62 -0.91
C ASN A 82 5.77 -28.23 -1.19
N VAL A 83 6.82 -27.85 -0.45
CA VAL A 83 8.18 -28.40 -0.65
C VAL A 83 8.23 -29.94 -0.49
N PRO A 84 7.52 -30.55 0.48
CA PRO A 84 7.44 -32.01 0.58
C PRO A 84 6.78 -32.70 -0.62
N LEU A 85 5.89 -31.99 -1.32
CA LEU A 85 5.12 -32.51 -2.46
C LEU A 85 5.87 -32.43 -3.80
N LEU A 86 7.03 -31.75 -3.83
CA LEU A 86 7.85 -31.61 -5.03
C LEU A 86 8.42 -32.96 -5.46
N ASN A 87 8.43 -33.19 -6.77
CA ASN A 87 9.17 -34.32 -7.35
C ASN A 87 10.69 -34.04 -7.31
N PRO A 88 11.55 -35.06 -7.54
CA PRO A 88 13.00 -34.89 -7.44
C PRO A 88 13.58 -33.77 -8.32
N GLN A 89 13.09 -33.61 -9.56
CA GLN A 89 13.56 -32.59 -10.49
C GLN A 89 13.15 -31.19 -10.05
N GLN A 90 11.92 -31.03 -9.56
CA GLN A 90 11.42 -29.76 -9.03
C GLN A 90 12.16 -29.35 -7.74
N ARG A 91 12.46 -30.34 -6.88
CA ARG A 91 13.23 -30.10 -5.65
C ARG A 91 14.65 -29.64 -5.95
N GLU A 92 15.32 -30.28 -6.90
CA GLU A 92 16.66 -29.88 -7.33
C GLU A 92 16.71 -28.42 -7.83
N VAL A 93 15.72 -28.01 -8.64
CA VAL A 93 15.62 -26.62 -9.12
C VAL A 93 15.30 -25.65 -7.97
N TYR A 94 14.41 -26.04 -7.04
CA TYR A 94 14.06 -25.23 -5.89
C TYR A 94 15.27 -24.98 -4.97
N ASP A 95 16.01 -26.04 -4.64
CA ASP A 95 17.18 -25.96 -3.77
C ASP A 95 18.30 -25.14 -4.40
N THR A 96 18.52 -25.30 -5.71
CA THR A 96 19.52 -24.50 -6.46
C THR A 96 19.20 -23.01 -6.40
N ARG A 97 17.94 -22.64 -6.64
CA ARG A 97 17.50 -21.24 -6.57
C ARG A 97 17.59 -20.67 -5.16
N LEU A 98 17.29 -21.48 -4.14
CA LEU A 98 17.40 -21.06 -2.74
C LEU A 98 18.85 -20.69 -2.40
N VAL A 99 19.81 -21.54 -2.76
CA VAL A 99 21.24 -21.27 -2.57
C VAL A 99 21.70 -20.03 -3.33
N GLU A 100 21.23 -19.82 -4.55
CA GLU A 100 21.53 -18.61 -5.31
C GLU A 100 21.01 -17.35 -4.59
N LEU A 101 19.78 -17.37 -4.09
CA LEU A 101 19.19 -16.24 -3.36
C LEU A 101 19.94 -15.93 -2.07
N GLU A 102 20.32 -16.95 -1.30
CA GLU A 102 21.11 -16.78 -0.07
C GLU A 102 22.47 -16.15 -0.36
N ARG A 103 23.12 -16.56 -1.46
CA ARG A 103 24.39 -15.98 -1.89
C ARG A 103 24.24 -14.50 -2.26
N HIS A 104 23.22 -14.14 -3.04
CA HIS A 104 22.99 -12.74 -3.43
C HIS A 104 22.63 -11.83 -2.25
N SER A 105 21.88 -12.35 -1.27
CA SER A 105 21.55 -11.63 -0.04
C SER A 105 22.79 -11.32 0.82
N SER A 106 23.82 -12.17 0.77
CA SER A 106 25.05 -11.99 1.54
C SER A 106 26.02 -10.94 0.97
N TYR A 107 25.73 -10.34 -0.20
CA TYR A 107 26.55 -9.29 -0.82
C TYR A 107 26.02 -7.86 -0.59
N HIS A 108 24.91 -7.70 0.11
CA HIS A 108 24.32 -6.41 0.50
C HIS A 108 24.31 -6.25 2.03
#